data_AF-A0A2E3EPZ0-F1
#
_entry.id   AF-A0A2E3EPZ0-F1
#
_cell.length_a   1.000
_cell.length_b   1.000
_cell.length_c   1.000
_cell.angle_alpha   90.00
_cell.angle_beta   90.00
_cell.angle_gamma   90.00
#
_symmetry.space_group_name_H-M   'P 1'
#
loop_
_entity.id
_entity.type
_entity.pdbx_description
1 polymer ?
#
loop_
_entity_poly.entity_id
_entity_poly.type
_entity_poly.pdbx_seq_one_letter_code
_entity_poly.pdbx_strand_id
1 'polypeptide(L)'
;MQNSEALKVAGIVRDAGGRIVGRTRLQKTAYLLTLAGLEDGLSFSYKHYGPYSEAVAEGARVAGLFNLVTESEGKASWGGFYSTYELAPAGEEALPSTDPATEASRRALAVIAADANAVVLELAATAAYLAAEENHATPWAETARRKPEKAGEGRIDEARRLYDRLRKVSTPRPLPEIVD
;
A
#
# COMPACT_ATOMS: atom_id res chain seq x y z
N MET A 1 25.02 5.41 6.83
CA MET A 1 23.63 4.91 6.96
C MET A 1 23.06 4.85 5.56
N GLN A 2 22.87 3.65 5.01
CA GLN A 2 22.12 3.48 3.77
C GLN A 2 20.67 3.91 4.04
N ASN A 3 20.06 4.68 3.14
CA ASN A 3 18.66 5.11 3.22
C ASN A 3 17.73 3.93 2.90
N SER A 4 17.71 2.91 3.77
CA SER A 4 16.99 1.65 3.53
C SER A 4 15.50 1.87 3.27
N GLU A 5 14.85 2.79 3.99
CA GLU A 5 13.43 3.13 3.80
C GLU A 5 13.18 3.82 2.45
N ALA A 6 14.09 4.67 1.98
CA ALA A 6 13.98 5.34 0.69
C ALA A 6 14.09 4.34 -0.47
N LEU A 7 15.01 3.37 -0.36
CA LEU A 7 15.13 2.28 -1.33
C LEU A 7 13.88 1.39 -1.31
N LYS A 8 13.30 1.12 -0.13
CA LYS A 8 12.03 0.38 -0.03
C LYS A 8 10.89 1.10 -0.74
N VAL A 9 10.75 2.42 -0.54
CA VAL A 9 9.73 3.21 -1.25
C VAL A 9 9.97 3.19 -2.76
N ALA A 10 11.21 3.36 -3.23
CA ALA A 10 11.54 3.24 -4.64
C ALA A 10 11.16 1.84 -5.19
N GLY A 11 11.47 0.78 -4.46
CA GLY A 11 11.11 -0.60 -4.81
C GLY A 11 9.60 -0.79 -4.91
N ILE A 12 8.83 -0.25 -3.95
CA ILE A 12 7.36 -0.29 -3.97
C ILE A 12 6.80 0.46 -5.20
N VAL A 13 7.36 1.63 -5.53
CA VAL A 13 6.93 2.39 -6.72
C VAL A 13 7.28 1.63 -8.00
N ARG A 14 8.48 1.03 -8.11
CA ARG A 14 8.88 0.17 -9.22
C ARG A 14 7.92 -1.01 -9.39
N ASP A 15 7.65 -1.74 -8.31
CA ASP A 15 6.80 -2.93 -8.33
C ASP A 15 5.34 -2.59 -8.67
N ALA A 16 4.89 -1.36 -8.38
CA ALA A 16 3.60 -0.82 -8.81
C ALA A 16 3.53 -0.42 -10.29
N GLY A 17 4.57 -0.68 -11.09
CA GLY A 17 4.66 -0.28 -12.49
C GLY A 17 5.33 1.09 -12.70
N GLY A 18 6.14 1.53 -11.74
CA GLY A 18 6.90 2.77 -11.80
C GLY A 18 6.12 4.02 -11.40
N ARG A 19 4.85 3.90 -11.01
CA ARG A 19 4.00 5.04 -10.65
C ARG A 19 2.97 4.70 -9.59
N ILE A 20 2.85 5.55 -8.56
CA ILE A 20 1.76 5.51 -7.57
C ILE A 20 1.16 6.90 -7.40
N VAL A 21 -0.16 7.00 -7.59
CA VAL A 21 -0.90 8.26 -7.42
C VAL A 21 -1.55 8.28 -6.02
N GLY A 22 -1.04 9.14 -5.14
CA GLY A 22 -1.61 9.45 -3.84
C GLY A 22 -0.92 8.74 -2.68
N ARG A 23 -0.68 9.51 -1.62
CA ARG A 23 -0.05 9.08 -0.36
C ARG A 23 -0.77 7.87 0.27
N THR A 24 -2.11 7.85 0.22
CA THR A 24 -2.91 6.72 0.72
C THR A 24 -2.56 5.43 -0.02
N ARG A 25 -2.47 5.47 -1.36
CA ARG A 25 -2.13 4.27 -2.13
C ARG A 25 -0.75 3.76 -1.78
N LEU A 26 0.25 4.64 -1.71
CA LEU A 26 1.60 4.26 -1.30
C LEU A 26 1.60 3.55 0.06
N GLN A 27 0.95 4.14 1.06
CA GLN A 27 0.86 3.57 2.41
C GLN A 27 0.16 2.21 2.45
N LYS A 28 -0.94 2.04 1.71
CA LYS A 28 -1.68 0.77 1.72
C LYS A 28 -1.02 -0.32 0.89
N THR A 29 -0.40 0.04 -0.24
CA THR A 29 0.43 -0.90 -1.01
C THR A 29 1.60 -1.39 -0.17
N ALA A 30 2.32 -0.50 0.50
CA ALA A 30 3.40 -0.86 1.42
C ALA A 30 2.91 -1.81 2.52
N TYR A 31 1.78 -1.48 3.17
CA TYR A 31 1.19 -2.32 4.21
C TYR A 31 0.85 -3.73 3.72
N LEU A 32 0.17 -3.85 2.57
CA LEU A 32 -0.24 -5.15 2.03
C LEU A 32 0.96 -6.00 1.59
N LEU A 33 2.01 -5.38 1.03
CA LEU A 33 3.27 -6.07 0.74
C LEU A 33 3.93 -6.59 2.03
N THR A 34 3.97 -5.77 3.09
CA THR A 34 4.51 -6.19 4.39
C THR A 34 3.70 -7.31 5.01
N LEU A 35 2.37 -7.19 5.02
CA LEU A 35 1.48 -8.21 5.57
C LEU A 35 1.61 -9.54 4.81
N ALA A 36 1.82 -9.48 3.48
CA ALA A 36 2.02 -10.66 2.64
C ALA A 36 3.42 -11.30 2.77
N GLY A 37 4.29 -10.77 3.62
CA GLY A 37 5.67 -11.23 3.79
C GLY A 37 6.56 -10.93 2.57
N LEU A 38 6.16 -9.98 1.73
CA LEU A 38 6.89 -9.56 0.55
C LEU A 38 7.78 -8.36 0.79
N GLU A 39 7.49 -7.57 1.83
CA GLU A 39 8.31 -6.44 2.30
C GLU A 39 8.59 -6.59 3.80
N ASP A 40 9.76 -6.17 4.25
CA ASP A 40 10.17 -6.30 5.65
C ASP A 40 10.48 -4.94 6.28
N GLY A 41 10.74 -4.91 7.59
CA GLY A 41 11.29 -3.75 8.29
C GLY A 41 10.43 -2.47 8.29
N LEU A 42 9.21 -2.52 7.75
CA LEU A 42 8.22 -1.44 7.85
C LEU A 42 7.23 -1.78 8.95
N SER A 43 7.12 -0.91 9.94
CA SER A 43 6.13 -1.03 11.01
C SER A 43 4.89 -0.20 10.69
N PHE A 44 3.72 -0.73 11.05
CA PHE A 44 2.44 -0.07 10.83
C PHE A 44 1.67 0.04 12.14
N SER A 45 0.94 1.13 12.30
CA SER A 45 0.00 1.34 13.39
C SER A 45 -1.35 1.82 12.86
N TYR A 46 -2.42 1.49 13.56
CA TYR A 46 -3.75 1.96 13.21
C TYR A 46 -3.87 3.47 13.42
N LYS A 47 -4.36 4.19 12.40
CA LYS A 47 -4.77 5.59 12.45
C LYS A 47 -6.20 5.73 11.92
N HIS A 48 -6.78 6.93 12.03
CA HIS A 48 -8.14 7.19 11.51
C HIS A 48 -8.24 6.96 9.99
N TYR A 49 -7.13 7.05 9.26
CA TYR A 49 -6.99 6.68 7.84
C TYR A 49 -6.47 5.25 7.61
N GLY A 50 -6.61 4.34 8.58
CA GLY A 50 -6.21 2.92 8.49
C GLY A 50 -4.73 2.68 8.85
N PRO A 51 -4.13 1.54 8.45
CA PRO A 51 -2.74 1.22 8.78
C PRO A 51 -1.75 2.20 8.16
N TYR A 52 -0.80 2.68 8.95
CA TYR A 52 0.14 3.71 8.52
C TYR A 52 1.53 3.49 9.08
N SER A 53 2.52 3.77 8.23
CA SER A 53 3.93 3.71 8.57
C SER A 53 4.58 5.07 8.40
N GLU A 54 5.18 5.57 9.47
CA GLU A 54 6.01 6.79 9.43
C GLU A 54 7.26 6.55 8.57
N ALA A 55 7.84 5.35 8.63
CA ALA A 55 8.97 4.94 7.81
C ALA A 55 8.68 5.01 6.31
N VAL A 56 7.45 4.70 5.88
CA VAL A 56 7.04 4.86 4.47
C VAL A 56 6.93 6.34 4.09
N ALA A 57 6.38 7.18 4.97
CA ALA A 57 6.25 8.61 4.71
C ALA A 57 7.63 9.31 4.64
N GLU A 58 8.49 9.03 5.61
CA GLU A 58 9.85 9.55 5.65
C GLU A 58 10.70 8.98 4.51
N GLY A 59 10.58 7.68 4.24
CA GLY A 59 11.22 7.03 3.10
C GLY A 59 10.86 7.67 1.77
N ALA A 60 9.60 8.07 1.56
CA ALA A 60 9.18 8.78 0.35
C ALA A 60 9.83 10.17 0.24
N ARG A 61 9.87 10.91 1.34
CA ARG A 61 10.53 12.23 1.41
C ARG A 61 12.02 12.12 1.10
N VAL A 62 12.71 11.15 1.72
CA VAL A 62 14.13 10.90 1.50
C VAL A 62 14.38 10.39 0.08
N ALA A 63 13.53 9.50 -0.46
CA ALA A 63 13.63 9.06 -1.86
C ALA A 63 13.54 10.23 -2.85
N GLY A 64 12.69 11.23 -2.56
CA GLY A 64 12.65 12.49 -3.29
C GLY A 64 13.96 13.28 -3.23
N LEU A 65 14.54 13.44 -2.04
CA LEU A 65 15.79 14.16 -1.85
C LEU A 65 16.98 13.52 -2.59
N PHE A 66 17.00 12.19 -2.68
CA PHE A 66 18.03 11.43 -3.38
C PHE A 66 17.69 11.12 -4.84
N ASN A 67 16.60 11.69 -5.36
CA ASN A 67 16.12 11.47 -6.73
C ASN A 67 15.95 9.97 -7.08
N LEU A 68 15.55 9.15 -6.11
CA LEU A 68 15.17 7.75 -6.33
C LEU A 68 13.72 7.66 -6.82
N VAL A 69 12.88 8.59 -6.36
CA VAL A 69 11.49 8.77 -6.77
C VAL A 69 11.25 10.26 -6.97
N THR A 70 10.57 10.64 -8.03
CA THR A 70 10.08 12.01 -8.21
C THR A 70 8.68 12.13 -7.61
N GLU A 71 8.49 13.08 -6.69
CA GLU A 71 7.16 13.47 -6.20
C GLU A 71 6.71 14.74 -6.92
N SER A 72 5.51 14.70 -7.53
CA SER A 72 4.84 15.88 -8.07
C SER A 72 3.47 16.05 -7.44
N GLU A 73 3.06 17.29 -7.17
CA GLU A 73 1.72 17.59 -6.66
C GLU A 73 0.78 18.01 -7.79
N GLY A 74 -0.38 17.35 -7.86
CA GLY A 74 -1.48 17.72 -8.75
C GLY A 74 -2.64 18.31 -7.95
N LYS A 75 -3.42 19.19 -8.58
CA LYS A 75 -4.66 19.71 -8.01
C LYS A 75 -5.82 18.77 -8.33
N ALA A 76 -6.54 18.32 -7.32
CA ALA A 76 -7.73 17.52 -7.50
C ALA A 76 -8.93 18.38 -7.86
N SER A 77 -9.93 17.79 -8.53
CA SER A 77 -11.18 18.45 -8.91
C SER A 77 -11.98 19.00 -7.71
N TRP A 78 -11.80 18.41 -6.53
CA TRP A 78 -12.41 18.82 -5.27
C TRP A 78 -11.64 19.92 -4.53
N GLY A 79 -10.59 20.48 -5.15
CA GLY A 79 -9.86 21.65 -4.65
C GLY A 79 -8.63 21.35 -3.78
N GLY A 80 -8.42 20.10 -3.36
CA GLY A 80 -7.20 19.69 -2.66
C GLY A 80 -6.06 19.30 -3.58
N PHE A 81 -4.99 18.77 -3.00
CA PHE A 81 -3.79 18.30 -3.70
C PHE A 81 -3.60 16.80 -3.53
N TYR A 82 -2.98 16.17 -4.52
CA TYR A 82 -2.54 14.79 -4.45
C TYR A 82 -1.09 14.68 -4.93
N SER A 83 -0.32 13.79 -4.31
CA SER A 83 1.01 13.44 -4.78
C SER A 83 0.95 12.39 -5.87
N THR A 84 1.86 12.47 -6.81
CA THR A 84 2.22 11.38 -7.70
C THR A 84 3.68 11.04 -7.45
N TYR A 85 3.95 9.77 -7.18
CA TYR A 85 5.29 9.21 -7.04
C TYR A 85 5.63 8.47 -8.33
N GLU A 86 6.74 8.83 -8.97
CA GLU A 86 7.25 8.16 -10.16
C GLU A 86 8.69 7.70 -9.92
N LEU A 87 9.00 6.48 -10.34
CA LEU A 87 10.36 5.96 -10.21
C LEU A 87 11.31 6.78 -11.08
N ALA A 88 12.37 7.28 -10.48
CA ALA A 88 13.41 8.01 -11.21
C ALA A 88 14.52 7.04 -11.67
N PRO A 89 15.32 7.38 -12.70
CA PRO A 89 16.39 6.52 -13.19
C PRO A 89 17.39 6.10 -12.11
N ALA A 90 17.78 7.02 -11.21
CA ALA A 90 18.68 6.70 -10.10
C ALA A 90 18.05 5.73 -9.08
N GLY A 91 16.72 5.70 -8.98
CA GLY A 91 16.00 4.70 -8.19
C GLY A 91 16.09 3.31 -8.80
N GLU A 92 15.88 3.18 -10.11
CA GLU A 92 16.02 1.90 -10.82
C GLU A 92 17.44 1.34 -10.68
N GLU A 93 18.47 2.18 -10.85
CA GLU A 93 19.88 1.78 -10.73
C GLU A 93 20.28 1.40 -9.29
N ALA A 94 19.67 2.03 -8.28
CA ALA A 94 20.02 1.81 -6.88
C ALA A 94 19.34 0.57 -6.26
N LEU A 95 18.30 0.04 -6.90
CA LEU A 95 17.55 -1.11 -6.39
C LEU A 95 18.30 -2.41 -6.65
N PRO A 96 18.46 -3.28 -5.64
CA PRO A 96 19.05 -4.60 -5.87
C PRO A 96 18.11 -5.46 -6.72
N SER A 97 18.70 -6.36 -7.50
CA SER A 97 17.96 -7.49 -8.05
C SER A 97 17.51 -8.41 -6.93
N THR A 98 16.29 -8.93 -7.05
CA THR A 98 15.73 -9.91 -6.12
C THR A 98 15.38 -11.19 -6.88
N ASP A 99 15.01 -12.24 -6.14
CA ASP A 99 14.61 -13.49 -6.76
C ASP A 99 13.41 -13.29 -7.72
N PRO A 100 13.44 -13.78 -8.97
CA PRO A 100 12.39 -13.51 -9.96
C PRO A 100 10.98 -13.93 -9.53
N ALA A 101 10.84 -14.99 -8.75
CA ALA A 101 9.52 -15.41 -8.26
C ALA A 101 8.99 -14.44 -7.19
N THR A 102 9.88 -13.93 -6.34
CA THR A 102 9.58 -12.87 -5.38
C THR A 102 9.20 -11.57 -6.10
N GLU A 103 9.94 -11.18 -7.14
CA GLU A 103 9.65 -10.00 -7.97
C GLU A 103 8.28 -10.08 -8.63
N ALA A 104 7.95 -11.24 -9.21
CA ALA A 104 6.66 -11.47 -9.84
C ALA A 104 5.50 -11.32 -8.84
N SER A 105 5.68 -11.86 -7.63
CA SER A 105 4.69 -11.80 -6.55
C SER A 105 4.51 -10.38 -6.02
N ARG A 106 5.62 -9.66 -5.80
CA ARG A 106 5.64 -8.24 -5.42
C ARG A 106 4.91 -7.39 -6.45
N ARG A 107 5.26 -7.53 -7.73
CA ARG A 107 4.63 -6.78 -8.82
C ARG A 107 3.15 -7.08 -8.95
N ALA A 108 2.75 -8.34 -8.89
CA ALA A 108 1.35 -8.74 -8.99
C ALA A 108 0.49 -8.08 -7.89
N LEU A 109 0.96 -8.10 -6.65
CA LEU A 109 0.25 -7.47 -5.53
C LEU A 109 0.27 -5.93 -5.64
N ALA A 110 1.44 -5.35 -5.90
CA ALA A 110 1.64 -3.90 -5.93
C ALA A 110 0.83 -3.22 -7.03
N VAL A 111 0.77 -3.80 -8.24
CA VAL A 111 -0.05 -3.27 -9.34
C VAL A 111 -1.53 -3.30 -8.98
N ILE A 112 -2.05 -4.41 -8.44
CA ILE A 112 -3.47 -4.49 -8.03
C ILE A 112 -3.80 -3.42 -7.00
N ALA A 113 -2.91 -3.20 -6.02
CA ALA A 113 -3.11 -2.19 -4.98
C ALA A 113 -3.00 -0.76 -5.52
N ALA A 114 -2.01 -0.46 -6.36
CA ALA A 114 -1.77 0.88 -6.90
C ALA A 114 -2.86 1.34 -7.88
N ASP A 115 -3.45 0.41 -8.65
CA ASP A 115 -4.55 0.72 -9.58
C ASP A 115 -5.91 0.87 -8.89
N ALA A 116 -6.04 0.42 -7.65
CA ALA A 116 -7.31 0.45 -6.93
C ALA A 116 -7.79 1.89 -6.66
N ASN A 117 -9.10 2.05 -6.46
CA ASN A 117 -9.64 3.27 -5.86
C ASN A 117 -9.03 3.45 -4.45
N ALA A 118 -8.52 4.64 -4.15
CA ALA A 118 -7.80 4.88 -2.89
C ALA A 118 -8.66 4.65 -1.63
N VAL A 119 -9.96 4.95 -1.68
CA VAL A 119 -10.89 4.72 -0.56
C VAL A 119 -11.15 3.22 -0.40
N VAL A 120 -11.41 2.51 -1.49
CA VAL A 120 -11.63 1.06 -1.50
C VAL A 120 -10.41 0.31 -0.97
N LEU A 121 -9.21 0.72 -1.42
CA LEU A 121 -7.94 0.18 -0.94
C LEU A 121 -7.73 0.45 0.56
N GLU A 122 -8.06 1.64 1.03
CA GLU A 122 -7.99 1.98 2.46
C GLU A 122 -8.91 1.10 3.30
N LEU A 123 -10.14 0.86 2.85
CA LEU A 123 -11.08 -0.04 3.53
C LEU A 123 -10.55 -1.47 3.57
N ALA A 124 -10.06 -1.99 2.43
CA ALA A 124 -9.48 -3.33 2.35
C ALA A 124 -8.27 -3.52 3.27
N ALA A 125 -7.32 -2.58 3.23
CA ALA A 125 -6.15 -2.60 4.11
C ALA A 125 -6.52 -2.45 5.60
N THR A 126 -7.60 -1.72 5.90
CA THR A 126 -8.10 -1.60 7.27
C THR A 126 -8.67 -2.91 7.79
N ALA A 127 -9.53 -3.58 7.02
CA ALA A 127 -10.06 -4.89 7.41
C ALA A 127 -8.93 -5.92 7.57
N ALA A 128 -7.94 -5.91 6.66
CA ALA A 128 -6.75 -6.76 6.77
C ALA A 128 -5.95 -6.52 8.06
N TYR A 129 -5.79 -5.25 8.46
CA TYR A 129 -5.13 -4.89 9.73
C TYR A 129 -5.92 -5.36 10.95
N LEU A 130 -7.23 -5.14 10.95
CA LEU A 130 -8.09 -5.58 12.04
C LEU A 130 -8.06 -7.10 12.19
N ALA A 131 -8.01 -7.84 11.08
CA ALA A 131 -7.89 -9.29 11.08
C ALA A 131 -6.52 -9.76 11.56
N ALA A 132 -5.44 -9.22 11.00
CA ALA A 132 -4.08 -9.72 11.24
C ALA A 132 -3.47 -9.27 12.57
N GLU A 133 -3.65 -7.99 12.93
CA GLU A 133 -2.93 -7.35 14.04
C GLU A 133 -3.79 -7.21 15.29
N GLU A 134 -5.09 -6.94 15.13
CA GLU A 134 -6.03 -6.83 16.25
C GLU A 134 -6.81 -8.13 16.52
N ASN A 135 -6.68 -9.14 15.65
CA ASN A 135 -7.44 -10.40 15.71
C ASN A 135 -8.95 -10.18 15.94
N HIS A 136 -9.49 -9.15 15.27
CA HIS A 136 -10.87 -8.73 15.47
C HIS A 136 -11.85 -9.75 14.87
N ALA A 137 -12.92 -10.08 15.59
CA ALA A 137 -13.87 -11.13 15.19
C ALA A 137 -14.65 -10.80 13.90
N THR A 138 -14.96 -9.52 13.67
CA THR A 138 -15.71 -9.04 12.49
C THR A 138 -14.99 -7.87 11.80
N PRO A 139 -13.89 -8.11 11.06
CA PRO A 139 -13.04 -7.04 10.51
C PRO A 139 -13.73 -6.13 9.48
N TRP A 140 -14.59 -6.65 8.60
CA TRP A 140 -15.34 -5.82 7.64
C TRP A 140 -16.41 -4.98 8.33
N ALA A 141 -17.18 -5.57 9.25
CA ALA A 141 -18.18 -4.83 10.01
C ALA A 141 -17.54 -3.72 10.86
N GLU A 142 -16.41 -4.02 11.49
CA GLU A 142 -15.66 -3.04 12.28
C GLU A 142 -15.02 -1.95 11.40
N THR A 143 -14.54 -2.30 10.20
CA THR A 143 -14.09 -1.33 9.20
C THR A 143 -15.20 -0.36 8.84
N ALA A 144 -16.41 -0.86 8.57
CA ALA A 144 -17.57 -0.03 8.27
C ALA A 144 -17.96 0.88 9.45
N ARG A 145 -17.88 0.37 10.69
CA ARG A 145 -18.16 1.13 11.90
C ARG A 145 -17.12 2.23 12.16
N ARG A 146 -15.82 1.95 11.94
CA ARG A 146 -14.73 2.93 12.14
C ARG A 146 -14.66 3.99 11.04
N LYS A 147 -15.26 3.74 9.86
CA LYS A 147 -15.18 4.60 8.66
C LYS A 147 -16.53 4.77 7.96
N PRO A 148 -17.60 5.19 8.66
CA PRO A 148 -18.94 5.24 8.10
C PRO A 148 -19.04 6.13 6.85
N GLU A 149 -18.27 7.22 6.80
CA GLU A 149 -18.22 8.16 5.69
C GLU A 149 -17.56 7.60 4.41
N LYS A 150 -16.75 6.54 4.55
CA LYS A 150 -16.08 5.85 3.44
C LYS A 150 -16.76 4.55 3.06
N ALA A 151 -17.47 3.92 3.98
CA ALA A 151 -18.06 2.60 3.83
C ALA A 151 -19.40 2.58 3.04
N GLY A 152 -20.01 3.74 2.83
CA GLY A 152 -21.28 3.87 2.08
C GLY A 152 -21.18 3.47 0.61
N GLU A 153 -22.33 3.49 -0.08
CA GLU A 153 -22.44 3.30 -1.54
C GLU A 153 -21.88 1.96 -2.07
N GLY A 154 -21.89 0.89 -1.26
CA GLY A 154 -21.39 -0.42 -1.68
C GLY A 154 -19.85 -0.55 -1.68
N ARG A 155 -19.12 0.44 -1.16
CA ARG A 155 -17.65 0.44 -1.14
C ARG A 155 -17.05 -0.67 -0.26
N ILE A 156 -17.76 -1.15 0.76
CA ILE A 156 -17.33 -2.33 1.52
C ILE A 156 -17.31 -3.57 0.63
N ASP A 157 -18.33 -3.76 -0.22
CA ASP A 157 -18.35 -4.91 -1.13
C ASP A 157 -17.28 -4.78 -2.22
N GLU A 158 -17.01 -3.56 -2.69
CA GLU A 158 -15.86 -3.29 -3.56
C GLU A 158 -14.53 -3.63 -2.88
N ALA A 159 -14.38 -3.27 -1.60
CA ALA A 159 -13.18 -3.54 -0.81
C ALA A 159 -12.99 -5.04 -0.60
N ARG A 160 -14.07 -5.79 -0.32
CA ARG A 160 -14.08 -7.25 -0.28
C ARG A 160 -13.60 -7.85 -1.60
N ARG A 161 -14.18 -7.44 -2.73
CA ARG A 161 -13.78 -7.92 -4.06
C ARG A 161 -12.32 -7.59 -4.40
N LEU A 162 -11.85 -6.39 -4.04
CA LEU A 162 -10.45 -6.01 -4.18
C LEU A 162 -9.55 -6.90 -3.33
N TYR A 163 -9.92 -7.14 -2.08
CA TYR A 163 -9.16 -7.96 -1.16
C TYR A 163 -9.08 -9.43 -1.61
N ASP A 164 -10.19 -9.98 -2.14
CA ASP A 164 -10.19 -11.32 -2.73
C ASP A 164 -9.26 -11.44 -3.95
N ARG A 165 -9.12 -10.38 -4.74
CA ARG A 165 -8.13 -10.34 -5.83
C ARG A 165 -6.71 -10.32 -5.29
N LEU A 166 -6.44 -9.55 -4.24
CA LEU A 166 -5.13 -9.49 -3.59
C LEU A 166 -4.77 -10.85 -2.95
N ARG A 167 -5.71 -11.52 -2.29
CA ARG A 167 -5.53 -12.86 -1.70
C ARG A 167 -5.17 -13.96 -2.71
N LYS A 168 -5.53 -13.78 -3.98
CA LYS A 168 -5.21 -14.73 -5.07
C LYS A 168 -3.75 -14.64 -5.54
N VAL A 169 -3.01 -13.61 -5.12
CA VAL A 169 -1.58 -13.52 -5.41
C VAL A 169 -0.85 -14.53 -4.53
N SER A 170 0.01 -15.34 -5.15
CA SER A 170 0.88 -16.27 -4.41
C SER A 170 1.94 -15.46 -3.66
N THR A 171 1.95 -15.54 -2.33
CA THR A 171 2.87 -14.78 -1.48
C THR A 171 3.49 -15.67 -0.39
N PRO A 172 4.68 -15.33 0.13
CA PRO A 172 5.34 -16.10 1.19
C PRO A 172 4.46 -16.27 2.44
N ARG A 173 3.68 -15.24 2.75
CA ARG A 173 2.61 -15.28 3.76
C ARG A 173 1.29 -14.91 3.09
N PRO A 174 0.34 -15.85 2.94
CA PRO A 174 -0.97 -15.53 2.40
C PRO A 174 -1.65 -14.43 3.22
N LEU A 175 -2.31 -13.49 2.56
CA LEU A 175 -3.16 -12.51 3.24
C LEU A 175 -4.29 -13.25 3.99
N PRO A 176 -4.63 -12.83 5.22
CA PRO A 176 -5.58 -13.54 6.05
C PRO A 176 -6.95 -13.65 5.40
N GLU A 177 -7.64 -14.74 5.68
CA GLU A 177 -9.05 -14.88 5.32
C GLU A 177 -9.92 -14.05 6.25
N ILE A 178 -10.90 -13.34 5.69
CA ILE A 178 -11.86 -12.51 6.42
C ILE A 178 -13.27 -12.93 6.01
N VAL A 179 -13.98 -13.63 6.90
CA VAL A 179 -15.24 -14.34 6.61
C VAL A 179 -16.51 -13.66 7.16
N ASP A 180 -16.42 -12.48 7.78
CA ASP A 180 -17.58 -11.83 8.39
C ASP A 180 -18.60 -11.30 7.37
#